data_AF-A0A7K0FMW3-F1
#
_entry.id   AF-A0A7K0FMW3-F1
#
_cell.length_a   1.000
_cell.length_b   1.000
_cell.length_c   1.000
_cell.angle_alpha   90.00
_cell.angle_beta   90.00
_cell.angle_gamma   90.00
#
_symmetry.space_group_name_H-M   'P 1'
#
loop_
_entity.id
_entity.type
_entity.pdbx_description
1 polymer ?
#
loop_
_entity_poly.entity_id
_entity_poly.type
_entity_poly.pdbx_seq_one_letter_code
_entity_poly.pdbx_strand_id
1 'polypeptide(L)'
;MKKVALILGLFVLSFGALAQEKSEVKQSDLKGPEYKNFKSWMHKAVPTKIQSASTVNTLQGPAYKNQNLRKNTSNTEMALVSTVGNEQQNLKGPAYKNYNHFSRKVN
;
A
#
# COMPACT_ATOMS: atom_id res chain seq x y z
N MET A 1 14.48 -36.30 27.57
CA MET A 1 13.34 -35.79 26.77
C MET A 1 13.04 -34.30 27.00
N LYS A 2 13.04 -33.78 28.24
CA LYS A 2 12.75 -32.36 28.53
C LYS A 2 13.67 -31.35 27.81
N LYS A 3 14.97 -31.66 27.68
CA LYS A 3 15.96 -30.79 26.99
C LYS A 3 15.73 -30.72 25.48
N VAL A 4 15.31 -31.83 24.87
CA VAL A 4 15.02 -31.90 23.43
C VAL A 4 13.77 -31.09 23.10
N ALA A 5 12.73 -31.17 23.93
CA ALA A 5 11.52 -30.36 23.79
C ALA A 5 11.80 -28.85 23.89
N LEU A 6 12.75 -28.45 24.75
CA LEU A 6 13.15 -27.05 24.90
C LEU A 6 13.90 -26.54 23.65
N ILE A 7 14.83 -27.34 23.13
CA ILE A 7 15.56 -27.02 21.89
C ILE A 7 14.60 -26.93 20.70
N LEU A 8 13.65 -27.86 20.58
CA LEU A 8 12.64 -27.84 19.52
C LEU A 8 11.71 -26.63 19.63
N GLY A 9 11.28 -26.28 20.85
CA GLY A 9 10.46 -25.09 21.09
C GLY A 9 11.18 -23.79 20.70
N LEU A 10 12.47 -23.68 21.00
CA LEU A 10 13.29 -22.53 20.61
C LEU A 10 13.47 -22.43 19.08
N PHE A 11 13.58 -23.59 18.42
CA PHE A 11 13.68 -23.69 16.96
C PHE A 11 12.39 -23.19 16.29
N VAL A 12 11.22 -23.64 16.75
CA VAL A 12 9.92 -23.23 16.19
C VAL A 12 9.67 -21.72 16.37
N LEU A 13 10.04 -21.15 17.53
CA LEU A 13 9.94 -19.70 17.76
C LEU A 13 10.84 -18.89 16.81
N SER A 14 12.03 -19.40 16.48
CA SER A 14 12.95 -18.74 15.56
C SER A 14 12.44 -18.69 14.12
N PHE A 15 11.76 -19.74 13.64
CA PHE A 15 11.19 -19.76 12.28
C PHE A 15 9.87 -18.98 12.15
N GLY A 16 9.09 -18.85 13.23
CA GLY A 16 7.84 -18.07 13.22
C GLY A 16 8.03 -16.58 12.95
N ALA A 17 9.17 -16.01 13.34
CA ALA A 17 9.48 -14.60 13.11
C ALA A 17 9.76 -14.26 11.62
N LEU A 18 10.18 -15.24 10.81
CA LEU A 18 10.45 -15.05 9.38
C LEU A 18 9.19 -15.12 8.50
N ALA A 19 8.06 -15.56 9.06
CA ALA A 19 6.77 -15.64 8.38
C ALA A 19 5.92 -14.36 8.52
N GLN A 20 6.48 -13.27 9.10
CA GLN A 20 5.80 -11.98 9.06
C GLN A 20 5.63 -11.58 7.58
N GLU A 21 4.36 -11.54 7.18
CA GLU A 21 3.93 -11.13 5.85
C GLU A 21 4.61 -9.80 5.52
N LYS A 22 5.51 -9.81 4.53
CA LYS A 22 6.22 -8.60 4.13
C LYS A 22 5.15 -7.57 3.75
N SER A 23 5.10 -6.46 4.47
CA SER A 23 4.22 -5.35 4.12
C SER A 23 4.45 -4.97 2.66
N GLU A 24 3.37 -4.66 1.96
CA GLU A 24 3.47 -4.20 0.58
C GLU A 24 4.25 -2.90 0.56
N VAL A 25 5.49 -2.98 0.08
CA VAL A 25 6.44 -1.87 0.09
C VAL A 25 5.96 -0.81 -0.89
N LYS A 26 5.53 0.33 -0.36
CA LYS A 26 5.24 1.50 -1.18
C LYS A 26 6.55 2.15 -1.59
N GLN A 27 6.60 2.66 -2.81
CA GLN A 27 7.80 3.35 -3.29
C GLN A 27 8.16 4.55 -2.40
N SER A 28 7.15 5.22 -1.80
CA SER A 28 7.33 6.31 -0.84
C SER A 28 8.16 5.94 0.39
N ASP A 29 8.15 4.65 0.75
CA ASP A 29 8.75 4.16 1.99
C ASP A 29 10.22 3.76 1.75
N LEU A 30 10.61 3.59 0.48
CA LEU A 30 11.97 3.27 0.06
C LEU A 30 12.86 4.51 0.04
N LYS A 31 14.14 4.33 0.35
CA LYS A 31 15.16 5.39 0.31
C LYS A 31 16.42 4.94 -0.43
N GLY A 32 17.17 5.90 -0.98
CA GLY A 32 18.47 5.66 -1.58
C GLY A 32 18.43 4.76 -2.84
N PRO A 33 19.31 3.75 -2.95
CA PRO A 33 19.40 2.91 -4.15
C PRO A 33 18.13 2.08 -4.37
N GLU A 34 17.44 1.67 -3.31
CA GLU A 34 16.20 0.89 -3.40
C GLU A 34 15.08 1.71 -4.04
N TYR A 35 14.96 3.00 -3.70
CA TYR A 35 14.00 3.90 -4.32
C TYR A 35 14.24 4.06 -5.83
N LYS A 36 15.51 4.22 -6.23
CA LYS A 36 15.89 4.42 -7.63
C LYS A 36 15.74 3.14 -8.47
N ASN A 37 15.95 1.97 -7.86
CA ASN A 37 15.83 0.67 -8.52
C ASN A 37 14.42 0.08 -8.40
N PHE A 38 13.46 0.81 -7.82
CA PHE A 38 12.10 0.35 -7.69
C PHE A 38 11.44 0.21 -9.06
N LYS A 39 10.88 -0.98 -9.30
CA LYS A 39 10.16 -1.30 -10.53
C LYS A 39 8.68 -1.00 -10.30
N SER A 40 8.11 -0.08 -11.09
CA SER A 40 6.71 0.37 -10.92
C SER A 40 5.69 -0.78 -10.94
N TRP A 41 5.91 -1.83 -11.75
CA TRP A 41 5.06 -3.02 -11.79
C TRP A 41 5.18 -3.95 -10.56
N MET A 42 6.07 -3.64 -9.60
CA MET A 42 6.08 -4.29 -8.28
C MET A 42 5.18 -3.58 -7.28
N HIS A 43 4.70 -2.37 -7.59
CA HIS A 43 3.77 -1.64 -6.75
C HIS A 43 2.40 -2.31 -6.82
N LYS A 44 1.97 -2.91 -5.72
CA LYS A 44 0.61 -3.42 -5.61
C LYS A 44 -0.35 -2.27 -5.29
N ALA A 45 -1.43 -2.16 -6.05
CA ALA A 45 -2.49 -1.22 -5.75
C ALA A 45 -3.29 -1.78 -4.57
N VAL A 46 -3.06 -1.22 -3.39
CA VAL A 46 -3.79 -1.58 -2.18
C VAL A 46 -4.92 -0.58 -2.00
N PRO A 47 -6.14 -1.00 -1.65
CA PRO A 47 -7.18 -0.07 -1.26
C PRO A 47 -6.69 0.84 -0.13
N THR A 48 -6.73 2.14 -0.35
CA THR A 48 -6.37 3.13 0.67
C THR A 48 -7.64 3.68 1.30
N LYS A 49 -7.64 3.78 2.63
CA LYS A 49 -8.70 4.47 3.35
C LYS A 49 -8.49 5.97 3.14
N ILE A 50 -9.45 6.62 2.50
CA ILE A 50 -9.48 8.08 2.34
C ILE A 50 -10.74 8.63 3.02
N GLN A 51 -10.76 9.92 3.34
CA GLN A 51 -11.98 10.54 3.87
C GLN A 51 -13.10 10.48 2.83
N SER A 52 -14.30 10.11 3.26
CA SER A 52 -15.47 10.08 2.39
C SER A 52 -15.80 11.48 1.87
N ALA A 53 -16.18 11.59 0.59
CA ALA A 53 -16.60 12.85 -0.03
C ALA A 53 -17.76 13.52 0.73
N SER A 54 -18.60 12.74 1.42
CA SER A 54 -19.69 13.23 2.27
C SER A 54 -19.23 14.01 3.49
N THR A 55 -17.99 13.79 3.95
CA THR A 55 -17.44 14.40 5.17
C THR A 55 -16.33 15.42 4.87
N VAL A 56 -16.06 15.70 3.58
CA VAL A 56 -15.02 16.66 3.17
C VAL A 56 -15.48 18.07 3.50
N ASN A 57 -14.79 18.71 4.44
CA ASN A 57 -14.93 20.14 4.69
C ASN A 57 -14.33 20.94 3.54
N THR A 58 -15.16 21.52 2.68
CA THR A 58 -14.71 22.42 1.60
C THR A 58 -14.36 23.80 2.16
N LEU A 59 -13.24 23.89 2.88
CA LEU A 59 -12.71 25.17 3.33
C LEU A 59 -11.99 25.88 2.18
N GLN A 60 -12.21 27.18 2.05
CA GLN A 60 -11.56 28.02 1.03
C GLN A 60 -10.85 29.21 1.69
N GLY A 61 -9.85 29.77 0.99
CA GLY A 61 -9.19 31.00 1.38
C GLY A 61 -8.44 30.91 2.73
N PRO A 62 -8.51 31.94 3.59
CA PRO A 62 -7.83 31.96 4.88
C PRO A 62 -8.24 30.80 5.80
N ALA A 63 -9.50 30.36 5.73
CA ALA A 63 -10.01 29.26 6.54
C ALA A 63 -9.30 27.92 6.23
N TYR A 64 -8.94 27.69 4.96
CA TYR A 64 -8.17 26.50 4.56
C TYR A 64 -6.76 26.51 5.14
N LYS A 65 -6.06 27.65 5.05
CA LYS A 65 -4.68 27.78 5.55
C LYS A 65 -4.59 27.66 7.07
N ASN A 66 -5.63 28.10 7.79
CA ASN A 66 -5.68 28.07 9.24
C ASN A 66 -6.25 26.76 9.81
N GLN A 67 -6.61 25.80 8.95
CA GLN A 67 -7.15 24.52 9.38
C GLN A 67 -6.06 23.67 10.05
N ASN A 68 -6.34 23.22 11.28
CA ASN A 68 -5.49 22.24 11.94
C ASN A 68 -5.85 20.82 11.46
N LEU A 69 -5.14 20.33 10.44
CA LEU A 69 -5.37 18.99 9.87
C LEU A 69 -5.29 17.86 10.92
N ARG A 70 -4.39 17.99 11.90
CA ARG A 70 -4.15 16.94 12.90
C ARG A 70 -5.33 16.75 13.86
N LYS A 71 -6.06 17.82 14.18
CA LYS A 71 -7.27 17.75 15.03
C LYS A 71 -8.51 17.29 14.26
N ASN A 72 -8.62 17.65 12.99
CA ASN A 72 -9.81 17.36 12.18
C ASN A 72 -9.84 15.93 11.60
N THR A 73 -8.72 15.23 11.58
CA THR A 73 -8.64 13.87 11.00
C THR A 73 -9.34 12.82 11.87
N SER A 74 -9.51 13.04 13.19
CA SER A 74 -10.02 12.00 14.11
C SER A 74 -11.53 11.70 13.97
N ASN A 75 -12.32 12.63 13.40
CA ASN A 75 -13.78 12.56 13.41
C ASN A 75 -14.37 12.40 12.00
N THR A 76 -13.60 11.87 11.05
CA THR A 76 -14.02 11.76 9.64
C THR A 76 -14.34 10.32 9.28
N GLU A 77 -15.48 10.12 8.60
CA GLU A 77 -15.83 8.81 8.06
C GLU A 77 -14.84 8.45 6.94
N MET A 78 -14.18 7.31 7.11
CA MET A 78 -13.18 6.83 6.16
C MET A 78 -13.85 5.88 5.17
N ALA A 79 -13.86 6.25 3.89
CA ALA A 79 -14.25 5.37 2.81
C ALA A 79 -13.03 4.58 2.32
N LEU A 80 -13.21 3.27 2.13
CA LEU A 80 -12.20 2.44 1.49
C LEU A 80 -12.34 2.63 -0.02
N VAL A 81 -11.34 3.26 -0.65
CA VAL A 81 -11.31 3.38 -2.11
C VAL A 81 -10.40 2.29 -2.66
N SER A 82 -11.02 1.35 -3.36
CA SER A 82 -10.31 0.37 -4.16
C SER A 82 -9.87 1.02 -5.47
N THR A 83 -8.57 1.25 -5.62
CA THR A 83 -7.94 1.59 -6.91
C THR A 83 -7.44 0.34 -7.65
N VAL A 84 -7.85 -0.84 -7.18
CA VAL A 84 -7.40 -2.13 -7.69
C VAL A 84 -7.96 -2.36 -9.09
N GLY A 85 -7.12 -2.82 -10.02
CA GLY A 85 -7.62 -3.58 -11.17
C GLY A 85 -7.41 -2.96 -12.54
N ASN A 86 -6.30 -2.26 -12.80
CA ASN A 86 -5.88 -2.12 -14.20
C ASN A 86 -5.19 -3.42 -14.63
N GLU A 87 -5.58 -4.00 -15.77
CA GLU A 87 -4.93 -5.15 -16.40
C GLU A 87 -3.41 -4.98 -16.49
N GLN A 88 -2.96 -3.74 -16.66
CA GLN A 88 -1.55 -3.37 -16.66
C GLN A 88 -0.80 -3.76 -15.37
N GLN A 89 -1.45 -3.69 -14.21
CA GLN A 89 -0.85 -4.01 -12.91
C GLN A 89 -0.47 -5.50 -12.79
N ASN A 90 -1.05 -6.37 -13.63
CA ASN A 90 -0.70 -7.79 -13.70
C ASN A 90 0.51 -8.05 -14.61
N LEU A 91 0.91 -7.08 -15.43
CA LEU A 91 2.00 -7.21 -16.38
C LEU A 91 3.35 -6.90 -15.72
N LYS A 92 4.42 -7.52 -16.21
CA LYS A 92 5.79 -7.34 -15.70
C LYS A 92 6.75 -7.02 -16.85
N GLY A 93 7.78 -6.22 -16.55
CA GLY A 93 8.89 -5.99 -17.48
C GLY A 93 8.45 -5.30 -18.79
N PRO A 94 8.92 -5.76 -19.97
CA PRO A 94 8.58 -5.14 -21.25
C PRO A 94 7.08 -5.09 -21.53
N ALA A 95 6.32 -6.12 -21.13
CA ALA A 95 4.88 -6.17 -21.31
C ALA A 95 4.16 -5.04 -20.57
N TYR A 96 4.65 -4.65 -19.38
CA TYR A 96 4.12 -3.52 -18.63
C TYR A 96 4.39 -2.18 -19.34
N LYS A 97 5.61 -2.01 -19.88
CA LYS A 97 6.04 -0.79 -20.58
C LYS A 97 5.35 -0.61 -21.93
N ASN A 98 5.02 -1.71 -22.60
CA ASN A 98 4.37 -1.73 -23.90
C ASN A 98 2.84 -1.89 -23.80
N TYR A 99 2.27 -1.81 -22.60
CA TYR A 99 0.83 -1.88 -22.42
C TYR A 99 0.15 -0.71 -23.11
N ASN A 100 -0.74 -1.01 -24.07
CA ASN A 100 -1.51 -0.02 -24.80
C ASN A 100 -2.95 0.01 -24.27
N HIS A 101 -3.32 1.16 -23.71
CA HIS A 101 -4.63 1.45 -23.14
C HIS A 101 -5.75 1.43 -24.20
N PHE A 102 -5.41 1.73 -25.46
CA PHE A 102 -6.33 1.93 -26.58
C PHE A 102 -6.62 0.64 -27.37
N SER A 103 -5.83 -0.41 -27.20
CA SER A 103 -6.08 -1.71 -27.86
C SER A 103 -6.99 -2.63 -27.04
N ARG A 104 -7.58 -2.12 -25.96
CA ARG A 104 -8.43 -2.91 -25.07
C ARG A 104 -9.72 -3.27 -25.81
N LYS A 105 -10.00 -4.57 -25.94
CA LYS A 105 -11.35 -5.01 -26.29
C LYS A 105 -12.21 -4.79 -25.05
N VAL A 106 -13.14 -3.83 -25.15
CA VAL A 106 -14.21 -3.69 -24.18
C VAL A 106 -15.12 -4.90 -24.41
N ASN A 107 -15.09 -5.86 -23.48
CA ASN A 107 -16.10 -6.92 -23.39
C ASN A 107 -17.30 -6.41 -22.61
#